data_AF-A0A0J6WU17-F1
#
_entry.id   AF-A0A0J6WU17-F1
#
_cell.length_a   1.000
_cell.length_b   1.000
_cell.length_c   1.000
_cell.angle_alpha   90.00
_cell.angle_beta   90.00
_cell.angle_gamma   90.00
#
_symmetry.space_group_name_H-M   'P 1'
#
loop_
_entity.id
_entity.type
_entity.pdbx_description
1 polymer ?
#
loop_
_entity_poly.entity_id
_entity_poly.type
_entity_poly.pdbx_seq_one_letter_code
_entity_poly.pdbx_strand_id
1 'polypeptide(L)'
;MFEKWTIKSVKYLNSRIFIKFMDDNDAEYSLKSEDPARPEFMDALRHFRDCFRSFESNPILDSPSKMAIHTIGFKYKDDQLNSFAPTCTVRSENGFEGELAIAAIAYPTNNKDINIALSTITCEANQYIAGHRAQMGLFDGEEE
;
A
#
# COMPACT_ATOMS: atom_id res chain seq x y z
N MET A 1 -16.58 13.87 8.83
CA MET A 1 -16.09 12.49 8.71
C MET A 1 -15.60 12.38 7.28
N PHE A 2 -14.31 12.11 7.04
CA PHE A 2 -13.80 12.01 5.67
C PHE A 2 -14.43 10.79 4.98
N GLU A 3 -14.81 10.92 3.71
CA GLU A 3 -15.15 9.76 2.86
C GLU A 3 -14.00 8.75 2.95
N LYS A 4 -14.32 7.48 3.13
CA LYS A 4 -13.33 6.40 3.24
C LYS A 4 -13.50 5.47 2.05
N TRP A 5 -12.63 5.65 1.06
CA TRP A 5 -12.56 4.80 -0.12
C TRP A 5 -12.00 3.42 0.22
N THR A 6 -12.47 2.41 -0.50
CA THR A 6 -11.95 1.05 -0.42
C THR A 6 -10.65 0.96 -1.20
N ILE A 7 -9.52 0.90 -0.50
CA ILE A 7 -8.19 0.86 -1.11
C ILE A 7 -7.91 -0.53 -1.67
N LYS A 8 -7.76 -0.67 -2.99
CA LYS A 8 -7.51 -1.94 -3.68
C LYS A 8 -6.02 -2.22 -3.84
N SER A 9 -5.22 -1.18 -4.04
CA SER A 9 -3.78 -1.31 -4.19
C SER A 9 -3.08 -0.03 -3.81
N VAL A 10 -1.91 -0.17 -3.19
CA VAL A 10 -0.98 0.93 -2.96
C VAL A 10 0.38 0.52 -3.55
N LYS A 11 0.97 1.40 -4.36
CA LYS A 11 2.31 1.22 -4.91
C LYS A 11 3.16 2.46 -4.63
N TYR A 12 4.34 2.25 -4.06
CA TYR A 12 5.35 3.28 -3.87
C TYR A 12 6.62 2.89 -4.62
N LEU A 13 6.90 3.59 -5.72
CA LEU A 13 8.05 3.31 -6.57
C LEU A 13 8.63 4.62 -7.12
N ASN A 14 9.95 4.75 -7.11
CA ASN A 14 10.65 5.94 -7.61
C ASN A 14 10.10 7.25 -7.03
N SER A 15 9.87 7.26 -5.71
CA SER A 15 9.30 8.38 -4.96
C SER A 15 7.91 8.83 -5.40
N ARG A 16 7.16 7.98 -6.12
CA ARG A 16 5.79 8.25 -6.55
C ARG A 16 4.83 7.27 -5.88
N ILE A 17 3.67 7.77 -5.47
CA ILE A 17 2.61 6.96 -4.87
C ILE A 17 1.53 6.75 -5.93
N PHE A 18 1.12 5.50 -6.11
CA PHE A 18 -0.01 5.11 -6.95
C PHE A 18 -1.02 4.37 -6.07
N ILE A 19 -2.27 4.81 -6.11
CA ILE A 19 -3.35 4.25 -5.30
C ILE A 19 -4.48 3.85 -6.22
N LYS A 20 -4.91 2.59 -6.16
CA LYS A 20 -6.16 2.14 -6.76
C LYS A 20 -7.20 2.00 -5.66
N PHE A 21 -8.38 2.55 -5.87
CA PHE A 21 -9.44 2.58 -4.87
C PHE A 21 -10.82 2.50 -5.51
N MET A 22 -11.84 2.15 -4.72
CA MET A 22 -13.24 2.17 -5.11
C MET A 22 -14.00 3.16 -4.23
N ASP A 23 -15.00 3.82 -4.79
CA ASP A 23 -15.98 4.60 -4.05
C ASP A 23 -17.14 3.73 -3.54
N ASP A 24 -18.12 4.38 -2.91
CA ASP A 24 -19.31 3.70 -2.36
C ASP A 24 -20.29 3.21 -3.45
N ASN A 25 -20.06 3.56 -4.72
CA ASN A 25 -20.86 3.11 -5.87
C ASN A 25 -20.14 2.01 -6.67
N ASP A 26 -19.11 1.38 -6.09
CA ASP A 26 -18.25 0.38 -6.73
C ASP A 26 -17.51 0.88 -7.98
N ALA A 27 -17.37 2.20 -8.16
CA ALA A 27 -16.60 2.76 -9.25
C ALA A 27 -15.09 2.71 -8.92
N GLU A 28 -14.29 2.14 -9.83
CA GLU A 28 -12.84 2.02 -9.66
C GLU A 28 -12.10 3.26 -10.16
N TYR A 29 -11.19 3.76 -9.34
CA TYR A 29 -10.35 4.93 -9.63
C TYR A 29 -8.88 4.62 -9.40
N SER A 30 -8.02 5.45 -10.00
CA SER A 30 -6.57 5.43 -9.80
C SER A 30 -6.06 6.84 -9.55
N LEU A 31 -5.31 7.02 -8.46
CA LEU A 31 -4.57 8.23 -8.14
C LEU A 31 -3.09 7.99 -8.40
N LYS A 32 -2.44 8.96 -9.04
CA LYS A 32 -0.98 9.09 -9.07
C LYS A 32 -0.60 10.38 -8.36
N SER A 33 0.19 10.28 -7.30
CA SER A 33 0.74 11.42 -6.57
C SER A 33 2.23 11.55 -6.86
N GLU A 34 2.65 12.75 -7.26
CA GLU A 34 4.06 13.14 -7.35
C GLU A 34 4.54 13.90 -6.11
N ASP A 35 3.62 14.24 -5.20
CA ASP A 35 3.96 14.84 -3.92
C ASP A 35 4.84 13.89 -3.09
N PRO A 36 5.78 14.45 -2.30
CA PRO A 36 6.58 13.67 -1.37
C PRO A 36 5.69 12.79 -0.48
N ALA A 37 6.15 11.56 -0.27
CA ALA A 37 5.52 10.66 0.67
C ALA A 37 5.57 11.26 2.08
N ARG A 38 4.41 11.33 2.75
CA ARG A 38 4.31 11.79 4.13
C ARG A 38 5.13 10.88 5.04
N PRO A 39 5.75 11.42 6.10
CA PRO A 39 6.56 10.62 7.01
C PRO A 39 5.83 9.38 7.53
N GLU A 40 4.57 9.53 7.92
CA GLU A 40 3.75 8.44 8.47
C GLU A 40 3.53 7.31 7.47
N PHE A 41 3.32 7.64 6.20
CA PHE A 41 3.17 6.66 5.12
C PHE A 41 4.47 5.90 4.87
N MET A 42 5.60 6.63 4.84
CA MET A 42 6.93 6.03 4.67
C MET A 42 7.31 5.12 5.83
N ASP A 43 7.03 5.55 7.06
CA ASP A 43 7.30 4.78 8.26
C ASP A 43 6.43 3.53 8.31
N ALA A 44 5.15 3.62 7.92
CA ALA A 44 4.28 2.45 7.83
C ALA A 44 4.75 1.44 6.77
N LEU A 45 5.22 1.90 5.59
CA LEU A 45 5.80 1.02 4.57
C LEU A 45 7.11 0.36 5.04
N ARG A 46 7.98 1.11 5.72
CA ARG A 46 9.22 0.57 6.30
C ARG A 46 8.93 -0.44 7.40
N HIS A 47 8.01 -0.12 8.30
CA HIS A 47 7.57 -0.99 9.38
C HIS A 47 6.96 -2.28 8.81
N PHE A 48 6.07 -2.16 7.82
CA PHE A 48 5.50 -3.31 7.13
C PHE A 48 6.60 -4.20 6.53
N ARG A 49 7.57 -3.62 5.80
CA ARG A 49 8.72 -4.35 5.26
C ARG A 49 9.50 -5.07 6.35
N ASP A 50 9.79 -4.41 7.47
CA ASP A 50 10.62 -4.96 8.53
C ASP A 50 9.92 -6.09 9.29
N CYS A 51 8.62 -5.94 9.57
CA CYS A 51 7.80 -7.03 10.11
C CYS A 51 7.63 -8.18 9.11
N PHE A 52 7.53 -7.86 7.81
CA PHE A 52 7.38 -8.87 6.77
C PHE A 52 8.66 -9.70 6.57
N ARG A 53 9.85 -9.11 6.78
CA ARG A 53 11.13 -9.83 6.66
C ARG A 53 11.20 -11.05 7.56
N SER A 54 10.63 -10.97 8.76
CA SER A 54 10.59 -12.07 9.73
C SER A 54 9.31 -12.91 9.67
N PHE A 55 8.41 -12.65 8.70
CA PHE A 55 7.14 -13.34 8.59
C PHE A 55 7.32 -14.74 7.99
N GLU A 56 6.63 -15.75 8.54
CA GLU A 56 6.79 -17.15 8.09
C GLU A 56 6.42 -17.37 6.62
N SER A 57 5.49 -16.57 6.08
CA SER A 57 5.11 -16.62 4.66
C SER A 57 6.07 -15.85 3.76
N ASN A 58 7.17 -15.31 4.29
CA ASN A 58 8.22 -14.68 3.49
C ASN A 58 9.03 -15.76 2.75
N PRO A 59 8.92 -15.87 1.41
CA PRO A 59 9.58 -16.93 0.63
C PRO A 59 11.12 -16.88 0.65
N ILE A 60 11.70 -15.79 1.15
CA ILE A 60 13.17 -15.57 1.20
C ILE A 60 13.67 -15.38 2.63
N LEU A 61 12.91 -15.80 3.65
CA LEU A 61 13.24 -15.64 5.07
C LEU A 61 14.66 -16.11 5.42
N ASP A 62 15.08 -17.26 4.87
CA ASP A 62 16.38 -17.88 5.17
C ASP A 62 17.50 -17.51 4.18
N SER A 63 17.23 -16.62 3.23
CA SER A 63 18.19 -16.24 2.18
C SER A 63 18.79 -14.86 2.42
N PRO A 64 20.13 -14.71 2.43
CA PRO A 64 20.79 -13.41 2.57
C PRO A 64 20.46 -12.54 1.34
N SER A 65 19.43 -11.72 1.48
CA SER A 65 18.86 -10.93 0.40
C SER A 65 18.30 -9.62 0.91
N LYS A 66 18.40 -8.58 0.09
CA LYS A 66 17.76 -7.28 0.34
C LYS A 66 16.38 -7.31 -0.29
N MET A 67 15.37 -7.05 0.53
CA MET A 67 13.98 -6.94 0.10
C MET A 67 13.46 -5.51 0.27
N ALA A 68 12.75 -5.01 -0.74
CA ALA A 68 11.99 -3.78 -0.72
C ALA A 68 10.55 -4.04 -1.19
N ILE A 69 9.57 -3.86 -0.29
CA ILE A 69 8.15 -3.92 -0.66
C ILE A 69 7.77 -2.59 -1.29
N HIS A 70 7.24 -2.64 -2.50
CA HIS A 70 6.83 -1.45 -3.25
C HIS A 70 5.37 -1.50 -3.68
N THR A 71 4.67 -2.62 -3.54
CA THR A 71 3.25 -2.71 -3.86
C THR A 71 2.54 -3.62 -2.87
N ILE A 72 1.32 -3.25 -2.49
CA ILE A 72 0.45 -4.01 -1.62
C ILE A 72 -0.94 -3.99 -2.26
N GLY A 73 -1.41 -5.17 -2.69
CA GLY A 73 -2.80 -5.37 -3.11
C GLY A 73 -3.66 -5.76 -1.92
N PHE A 74 -4.89 -5.26 -1.85
CA PHE A 74 -5.86 -5.53 -0.80
C PHE A 74 -7.09 -6.20 -1.41
N LYS A 75 -7.57 -7.26 -0.78
CA LYS A 75 -8.75 -8.01 -1.21
C LYS A 75 -9.76 -8.05 -0.08
N TYR A 76 -10.99 -7.71 -0.41
CA TYR A 76 -12.11 -7.60 0.50
C TYR A 76 -13.10 -8.75 0.26
N LYS A 77 -13.80 -9.13 1.33
CA LYS A 77 -14.94 -10.05 1.30
C LYS A 77 -15.97 -9.50 2.28
N ASP A 78 -17.22 -9.39 1.84
CA ASP A 78 -18.31 -8.82 2.65
C ASP A 78 -17.93 -7.45 3.27
N ASP A 79 -17.34 -6.57 2.44
CA ASP A 79 -16.84 -5.23 2.78
C ASP A 79 -15.74 -5.16 3.85
N GLN A 80 -15.20 -6.32 4.25
CA GLN A 80 -14.10 -6.43 5.20
C GLN A 80 -12.81 -6.84 4.51
N LEU A 81 -11.68 -6.29 4.96
CA LEU A 81 -10.37 -6.71 4.46
C LEU A 81 -10.16 -8.20 4.80
N ASN A 82 -10.04 -9.04 3.77
CA ASN A 82 -9.94 -10.49 3.92
C ASN A 82 -8.50 -10.98 3.71
N SER A 83 -7.76 -10.35 2.79
CA SER A 83 -6.36 -10.71 2.54
C SER A 83 -5.61 -9.58 1.85
N PHE A 84 -4.27 -9.64 1.89
CA PHE A 84 -3.39 -8.71 1.19
C PHE A 84 -2.28 -9.46 0.46
N ALA A 85 -1.76 -8.88 -0.62
CA ALA A 85 -0.73 -9.49 -1.46
C ALA A 85 0.38 -8.46 -1.72
N PRO A 86 1.51 -8.55 -1.01
CA PRO A 86 2.65 -7.68 -1.25
C PRO A 86 3.47 -8.13 -2.47
N THR A 87 3.99 -7.16 -3.21
CA THR A 87 5.02 -7.37 -4.23
C THR A 87 6.28 -6.65 -3.81
N CYS A 88 7.41 -7.34 -3.91
CA CYS A 88 8.70 -6.82 -3.52
C CYS A 88 9.76 -7.03 -4.60
N THR A 89 10.75 -6.15 -4.60
CA THR A 89 12.01 -6.37 -5.30
C THR A 89 12.97 -7.08 -4.36
N VAL A 90 13.61 -8.13 -4.85
CA VAL A 90 14.61 -8.92 -4.15
C VAL A 90 15.96 -8.76 -4.84
N ARG A 91 16.99 -8.42 -4.07
CA ARG A 91 18.38 -8.36 -4.54
C ARG A 91 19.25 -9.30 -3.70
N SER A 92 19.81 -10.31 -4.33
CA SER A 92 20.74 -11.27 -3.68
C SER A 92 22.17 -10.71 -3.60
N GLU A 93 23.01 -11.32 -2.78
CA GLU A 93 24.44 -11.00 -2.71
C GLU A 93 25.17 -11.28 -4.03
N ASN A 94 24.71 -12.27 -4.80
CA ASN A 94 25.31 -12.67 -6.09
C ASN A 94 24.90 -11.76 -7.26
N GLY A 95 24.20 -10.65 -7.00
CA GLY A 95 23.83 -9.67 -8.01
C GLY A 95 22.52 -9.95 -8.76
N PHE A 96 21.81 -11.04 -8.45
CA PHE A 96 20.45 -11.23 -8.97
C PHE A 96 19.51 -10.16 -8.41
N GLU A 97 18.73 -9.54 -9.28
CA GLU A 97 17.65 -8.61 -8.97
C GLU A 97 16.38 -9.02 -9.72
N GLY A 98 15.27 -9.16 -9.00
CA GLY A 98 14.00 -9.54 -9.58
C GLY A 98 12.81 -9.13 -8.73
N GLU A 99 11.62 -9.18 -9.32
CA GLU A 99 10.35 -8.98 -8.62
C GLU A 99 9.79 -10.31 -8.12
N LEU A 100 9.22 -10.27 -6.93
CA LEU A 100 8.56 -11.40 -6.29
C LEU A 100 7.18 -10.97 -5.81
N ALA A 101 6.16 -11.62 -6.36
CA ALA A 101 4.79 -11.50 -5.88
C ALA A 101 4.55 -12.54 -4.79
N ILE A 102 4.15 -12.10 -3.61
CA ILE A 102 3.84 -12.98 -2.50
C ILE A 102 2.35 -13.35 -2.58
N ALA A 103 2.05 -14.62 -2.33
CA ALA A 103 0.69 -15.12 -2.33
C ALA A 103 -0.19 -14.32 -1.34
N ALA A 104 -1.50 -14.30 -1.59
CA ALA A 104 -2.42 -13.56 -0.72
C ALA A 104 -2.37 -14.10 0.71
N ILE A 105 -2.06 -13.22 1.66
CA ILE A 105 -1.94 -13.49 3.09
C ILE A 105 -3.26 -13.13 3.75
N ALA A 106 -3.79 -14.04 4.56
CA ALA A 106 -5.05 -13.82 5.28
C ALA A 106 -4.94 -12.63 6.24
N TYR A 107 -6.01 -11.84 6.32
CA TYR A 107 -6.16 -10.74 7.28
C TYR A 107 -7.34 -11.03 8.21
N PRO A 108 -7.22 -10.74 9.53
CA PRO A 108 -6.02 -10.28 10.22
C PRO A 108 -4.95 -11.37 10.29
N THR A 109 -3.68 -10.96 10.33
CA THR A 109 -2.57 -11.89 10.58
C THR A 109 -2.44 -12.17 12.09
N ASN A 110 -1.67 -13.20 12.45
CA ASN A 110 -1.22 -13.44 13.83
C ASN A 110 -0.20 -12.39 14.33
N ASN A 111 0.30 -11.53 13.44
CA ASN A 111 1.24 -10.46 13.74
C ASN A 111 0.51 -9.10 13.84
N LYS A 112 0.35 -8.59 15.06
CA LYS A 112 -0.34 -7.32 15.31
C LYS A 112 0.34 -6.13 14.62
N ASP A 113 1.66 -6.14 14.52
CA ASP A 113 2.44 -5.05 13.92
C ASP A 113 2.18 -4.96 12.41
N ILE A 114 2.07 -6.11 11.73
CA ILE A 114 1.66 -6.16 10.32
C ILE A 114 0.25 -5.58 10.14
N ASN A 115 -0.69 -5.97 11.01
CA ASN A 115 -2.07 -5.48 10.94
C ASN A 115 -2.15 -3.95 11.16
N ILE A 116 -1.34 -3.42 12.09
CA ILE A 116 -1.22 -1.97 12.34
C ILE A 116 -0.63 -1.28 11.11
N ALA A 117 0.47 -1.79 10.55
CA ALA A 117 1.11 -1.19 9.38
C ALA A 117 0.15 -1.11 8.17
N LEU A 118 -0.61 -2.18 7.91
CA LEU A 118 -1.61 -2.23 6.84
C LEU A 118 -2.75 -1.21 7.07
N SER A 119 -3.21 -1.07 8.32
CA SER A 119 -4.22 -0.07 8.68
C SER A 119 -3.70 1.35 8.46
N THR A 120 -2.46 1.65 8.87
CA THR A 120 -1.84 2.97 8.67
C THR A 120 -1.66 3.26 7.19
N ILE A 121 -1.16 2.32 6.40
CA ILE A 121 -1.00 2.46 4.94
C ILE A 121 -2.35 2.77 4.28
N THR A 122 -3.41 2.07 4.67
CA THR A 122 -4.78 2.29 4.14
C THR A 122 -5.31 3.67 4.54
N CYS A 123 -5.05 4.12 5.77
CA CYS A 123 -5.46 5.43 6.27
C CYS A 123 -4.76 6.56 5.52
N GLU A 124 -3.44 6.50 5.41
CA GLU A 124 -2.63 7.48 4.69
C GLU A 124 -2.99 7.51 3.20
N ALA A 125 -3.25 6.35 2.58
CA ALA A 125 -3.74 6.28 1.20
C ALA A 125 -5.07 7.04 1.01
N ASN A 126 -6.00 6.92 1.97
CA ASN A 126 -7.23 7.69 1.97
C ASN A 126 -6.98 9.21 2.11
N GLN A 127 -5.99 9.61 2.92
CA GLN A 127 -5.63 11.03 3.05
C GLN A 127 -5.04 11.60 1.77
N TYR A 128 -4.26 10.83 1.01
CA TYR A 128 -3.81 11.22 -0.33
C TYR A 128 -4.98 11.44 -1.30
N ILE A 129 -5.96 10.53 -1.29
CA ILE A 129 -7.16 10.66 -2.13
C ILE A 129 -7.96 11.91 -1.74
N ALA A 130 -8.21 12.09 -0.43
CA ALA A 130 -8.93 13.26 0.08
C ALA A 130 -8.23 14.57 -0.28
N GLY A 131 -6.91 14.64 -0.10
CA GLY A 131 -6.11 15.81 -0.46
C GLY A 131 -6.17 16.13 -1.95
N HIS A 132 -6.07 15.11 -2.81
CA HIS A 132 -6.16 15.30 -4.25
C HIS A 132 -7.55 15.74 -4.71
N ARG A 133 -8.63 15.17 -4.15
CA ARG A 133 -10.00 15.62 -4.44
C ARG A 133 -10.24 17.06 -3.99
N ALA A 134 -9.73 17.44 -2.82
CA ALA A 134 -9.85 18.82 -2.34
C ALA A 134 -9.14 19.80 -3.29
N GLN A 135 -7.97 19.44 -3.84
CA GLN A 135 -7.30 20.25 -4.84
C GLN A 135 -8.13 20.37 -6.13
N MET A 136 -8.68 19.28 -6.66
CA MET A 136 -9.52 19.36 -7.87
C MET A 136 -10.78 20.21 -7.65
N GLY A 137 -11.45 20.07 -6.50
CA GLY A 137 -12.62 20.88 -6.15
C GLY A 137 -12.31 22.36 -5.84
N LEU A 138 -11.03 22.72 -5.63
CA LEU A 138 -10.59 24.12 -5.48
C LEU A 138 -10.37 24.82 -6.83
N PHE A 139 -10.18 24.07 -7.93
CA PHE A 139 -9.98 24.62 -9.26
C PHE A 139 -11.24 24.60 -10.15
N ASP A 140 -12.30 23.89 -9.75
CA ASP A 140 -13.61 23.94 -10.40
C ASP A 140 -14.42 25.22 -10.06
N GLY A 141 -13.81 26.18 -9.35
CA GLY A 141 -14.45 27.40 -8.83
C GLY A 141 -13.97 28.72 -9.44
N GLU A 142 -13.14 28.71 -10.49
CA GLU A 142 -12.73 29.93 -11.21
C GLU A 142 -13.04 29.81 -12.71
N GLU A 143 -14.34 29.78 -13.04
CA GLU A 143 -14.85 30.32 -14.31
C GLU A 143 -16.09 31.18 -14.00
N GLU A 144 -15.86 32.46 -13.68
CA GLU A 144 -16.77 33.56 -13.97
C GLU A 144 -16.07 34.59 -14.87
#